data_AF-A0A0C2VFD2-F1
#
_entry.id   AF-A0A0C2VFD2-F1
#
_cell.length_a   1.000
_cell.length_b   1.000
_cell.length_c   1.000
_cell.angle_alpha   90.00
_cell.angle_beta   90.00
_cell.angle_gamma   90.00
#
_symmetry.space_group_name_H-M   'P 1'
#
loop_
_entity.id
_entity.type
_entity.pdbx_description
1 polymer ?
#
loop_
_entity_poly.entity_id
_entity_poly.type
_entity_poly.pdbx_seq_one_letter_code
_entity_poly.pdbx_strand_id
1 'polypeptide(L)'
;MKEDLRDLTENLLTYGTKEDLSVLKQVLTGLNDKIDKKHTSYTSALLNMNKDVKSASCVVKIPVSSTLHNSLGIVHGGMSATLLDTAMGSLANHLAPEGMGAVTSQLNVHFLKPITGEEMTATASILHQGRKTMVVEASIKNPSGEIAAHGTGSFYLIKKK
;
A
#
# COMPACT_ATOMS: atom_id res chain seq x y z
N MET A 1 4.64 29.21 5.83
CA MET A 1 4.03 27.96 5.29
C MET A 1 3.97 27.93 3.76
N LYS A 2 3.17 28.78 3.09
CA LYS A 2 3.10 28.75 1.61
C LYS A 2 4.42 29.15 0.95
N GLU A 3 5.09 30.16 1.51
CA GLU A 3 6.43 30.58 1.12
C GLU A 3 7.45 29.45 1.33
N ASP A 4 7.51 28.90 2.55
CA ASP A 4 8.42 27.78 2.86
C ASP A 4 8.24 26.58 1.90
N LEU A 5 7.01 26.24 1.52
CA LEU A 5 6.73 25.17 0.56
C LEU A 5 7.21 25.52 -0.86
N ARG A 6 7.10 26.80 -1.26
CA ARG A 6 7.65 27.26 -2.54
C ARG A 6 9.17 27.16 -2.53
N ASP A 7 9.82 27.66 -1.47
CA ASP A 7 11.28 27.63 -1.35
C ASP A 7 11.82 26.20 -1.36
N LEU A 8 11.20 25.28 -0.61
CA LEU A 8 11.56 23.85 -0.63
C LEU A 8 11.42 23.23 -2.01
N THR A 9 10.34 23.58 -2.72
CA THR A 9 10.09 23.08 -4.08
C THR A 9 11.09 23.66 -5.08
N GLU A 10 11.35 24.97 -5.03
CA GLU A 10 12.31 25.66 -5.91
C GLU A 10 13.72 25.14 -5.72
N ASN A 11 14.12 24.87 -4.47
CA ASN A 11 15.41 24.25 -4.16
C ASN A 11 15.53 22.86 -4.81
N LEU A 12 14.51 22.02 -4.68
CA LEU A 12 14.47 20.70 -5.35
C LEU A 12 14.48 20.83 -6.87
N LEU A 13 13.75 21.78 -7.45
CA LEU A 13 13.72 22.00 -8.90
C LEU A 13 15.06 22.51 -9.45
N THR A 14 15.82 23.26 -8.65
CA THR A 14 17.09 23.86 -9.06
C THR A 14 18.27 22.89 -8.89
N TYR A 15 18.30 22.16 -7.77
CA TYR A 15 19.47 21.36 -7.38
C TYR A 15 19.21 19.86 -7.27
N GLY A 16 17.94 19.43 -7.34
CA GLY A 16 17.57 18.02 -7.18
C GLY A 16 18.03 17.16 -8.35
N THR A 17 18.40 15.92 -8.04
CA THR A 17 18.68 14.90 -9.05
C THR A 17 17.39 14.46 -9.75
N LYS A 18 17.53 13.69 -10.85
CA LYS A 18 16.36 13.06 -11.50
C LYS A 18 15.57 12.18 -10.53
N GLU A 19 16.25 11.53 -9.60
CA GLU A 19 15.64 10.69 -8.58
C GLU A 19 14.82 11.53 -7.59
N ASP A 20 15.39 12.62 -7.06
CA ASP A 20 14.71 13.54 -6.14
C ASP A 20 13.44 14.14 -6.78
N LEU A 21 13.54 14.55 -8.04
CA LEU A 21 12.41 15.10 -8.79
C LEU A 21 11.32 14.06 -9.05
N SER A 22 11.70 12.80 -9.27
CA SER A 22 10.75 11.69 -9.41
C SER A 22 9.99 11.43 -8.10
N VAL A 23 10.70 11.42 -6.97
CA VAL A 23 10.12 11.31 -5.62
C VAL A 23 9.14 12.46 -5.37
N LEU A 24 9.56 13.70 -5.61
CA LEU A 24 8.71 14.88 -5.44
C LEU A 24 7.45 14.79 -6.30
N LYS A 25 7.61 14.42 -7.58
CA LYS A 25 6.47 14.23 -8.50
C LYS A 25 5.48 13.21 -7.95
N GLN A 26 5.94 12.07 -7.45
CA GLN A 26 5.07 11.03 -6.89
C GLN A 26 4.27 11.52 -5.67
N VAL A 27 4.92 12.25 -4.76
CA VAL A 27 4.26 12.84 -3.58
C VAL A 27 3.20 13.85 -4.01
N LEU A 28 3.56 14.80 -4.89
CA LEU A 28 2.64 15.82 -5.37
C LEU A 28 1.47 15.24 -6.16
N THR A 29 1.70 14.19 -6.96
CA THR A 29 0.65 13.46 -7.67
C THR A 29 -0.34 12.86 -6.69
N GLY A 30 0.16 12.14 -5.68
CA GLY A 30 -0.68 11.56 -4.64
C GLY A 30 -1.50 12.62 -3.87
N LEU A 31 -0.89 13.75 -3.52
CA LEU A 31 -1.59 14.84 -2.83
C LEU A 31 -2.68 15.46 -3.71
N ASN A 32 -2.44 15.64 -5.01
CA ASN A 32 -3.47 16.09 -5.95
C ASN A 32 -4.60 15.06 -6.07
N ASP A 33 -4.28 13.77 -6.18
CA ASP A 33 -5.28 12.71 -6.21
C ASP A 33 -6.11 12.63 -4.90
N LYS A 34 -5.52 13.02 -3.76
CA LYS A 34 -6.24 13.17 -2.48
C LYS A 34 -7.23 14.33 -2.51
N ILE A 35 -6.88 15.46 -3.14
CA ILE A 35 -7.76 16.62 -3.36
C ILE A 35 -8.94 16.21 -4.24
N ASP A 36 -8.67 15.46 -5.31
CA ASP A 36 -9.66 14.90 -6.23
C ASP A 36 -10.48 13.76 -5.63
N LYS A 37 -10.27 13.43 -4.34
CA LYS A 37 -10.96 12.37 -3.59
C LYS A 37 -10.78 10.96 -4.19
N LYS A 38 -9.75 10.73 -5.02
CA LYS A 38 -9.43 9.39 -5.54
C LYS A 38 -8.93 8.45 -4.44
N HIS A 39 -8.30 9.00 -3.40
CA HIS A 39 -7.86 8.25 -2.23
C HIS A 39 -8.59 8.71 -0.95
N THR A 40 -8.91 7.73 -0.11
CA THR A 40 -9.55 7.95 1.20
C THR A 40 -8.55 8.42 2.25
N SER A 41 -7.31 7.93 2.23
CA SER A 41 -6.25 8.26 3.19
C SER A 41 -5.02 8.87 2.51
N TYR A 42 -4.24 9.64 3.27
CA TYR A 42 -2.94 10.15 2.79
C TYR A 42 -1.94 9.03 2.54
N THR A 43 -1.98 7.93 3.31
CA THR A 43 -1.12 6.76 3.05
C THR A 43 -1.36 6.19 1.66
N SER A 44 -2.64 6.02 1.27
CA SER A 44 -3.01 5.52 -0.05
C SER A 44 -2.58 6.47 -1.17
N ALA A 45 -2.76 7.77 -0.94
CA ALA A 45 -2.34 8.83 -1.87
C ALA A 45 -0.82 8.90 -2.05
N LEU A 46 -0.05 9.02 -0.97
CA LEU A 46 1.41 9.17 -1.03
C LEU A 46 2.08 7.95 -1.68
N LEU A 47 1.51 6.76 -1.45
CA LEU A 47 1.97 5.51 -2.07
C LEU A 47 1.34 5.23 -3.44
N ASN A 48 0.50 6.14 -3.94
CA ASN A 48 -0.15 6.06 -5.25
C ASN A 48 -0.85 4.69 -5.45
N MET A 49 -1.55 4.22 -4.42
CA MET A 49 -2.15 2.89 -4.40
C MET A 49 -3.32 2.78 -5.36
N ASN A 50 -3.23 1.87 -6.33
CA ASN A 50 -4.37 1.44 -7.12
C ASN A 50 -4.97 0.17 -6.51
N LYS A 51 -6.28 0.17 -6.23
CA LYS A 51 -6.97 -0.95 -5.59
C LYS A 51 -8.07 -1.48 -6.52
N ASP A 52 -8.03 -2.78 -6.80
CA ASP A 52 -9.08 -3.53 -7.48
C ASP A 52 -9.63 -4.57 -6.51
N VAL A 53 -10.88 -4.39 -6.07
CA VAL A 53 -11.54 -5.32 -5.14
C VAL A 53 -12.64 -6.05 -5.89
N LYS A 54 -12.57 -7.38 -5.86
CA LYS A 54 -13.55 -8.31 -6.42
C LYS A 54 -14.19 -9.13 -5.31
N SER A 55 -15.19 -9.93 -5.67
CA SER A 55 -16.03 -10.68 -4.74
C SER A 55 -15.26 -11.53 -3.70
N ALA A 56 -14.07 -12.05 -4.05
CA ALA A 56 -13.27 -12.90 -3.18
C ALA A 56 -11.76 -12.59 -3.20
N SER A 57 -11.36 -11.48 -3.84
CA SER A 57 -9.95 -11.10 -3.93
C SER A 57 -9.78 -9.59 -3.96
N CYS A 58 -8.62 -9.13 -3.51
CA CYS A 58 -8.21 -7.74 -3.67
C CYS A 58 -6.80 -7.68 -4.23
N VAL A 59 -6.61 -6.90 -5.28
CA VAL A 59 -5.30 -6.58 -5.85
C VAL A 59 -4.98 -5.13 -5.53
N VAL A 60 -3.82 -4.88 -4.95
CA VAL A 60 -3.30 -3.53 -4.70
C VAL A 60 -1.95 -3.37 -5.36
N LYS A 61 -1.82 -2.31 -6.14
CA LYS A 61 -0.61 -1.96 -6.89
C LYS A 61 -0.05 -0.65 -6.40
N ILE A 62 1.28 -0.56 -6.30
CA ILE A 62 1.99 0.69 -6.06
C ILE A 62 3.17 0.79 -7.03
N PRO A 63 3.43 1.98 -7.62
CA PRO A 63 4.66 2.20 -8.37
C PRO A 63 5.85 2.12 -7.41
N VAL A 64 6.89 1.39 -7.81
CA VAL A 64 8.14 1.32 -7.08
C VAL A 64 9.02 2.47 -7.52
N SER A 65 9.36 3.32 -6.54
CA SER A 65 10.38 4.35 -6.68
C SER A 65 11.31 4.28 -5.49
N SER A 66 12.36 5.09 -5.52
CA SER A 66 13.32 5.22 -4.43
C SER A 66 12.69 5.62 -3.10
N THR A 67 11.50 6.22 -3.10
CA THR A 67 10.71 6.45 -1.87
C THR A 67 10.41 5.17 -1.10
N LEU A 68 10.35 4.02 -1.78
CA LEU A 68 10.04 2.74 -1.18
C LEU A 68 11.31 1.96 -0.80
N HIS A 69 12.48 2.39 -1.26
CA HIS A 69 13.72 1.64 -1.07
C HIS A 69 14.26 1.79 0.35
N ASN A 70 14.92 0.75 0.85
CA ASN A 70 15.79 0.84 2.01
C ASN A 70 17.21 1.25 1.60
N SER A 71 18.13 1.31 2.56
CA SER A 71 19.54 1.65 2.34
C SER A 71 20.31 0.68 1.42
N LEU A 72 19.72 -0.46 1.05
CA LEU A 72 20.28 -1.44 0.11
C LEU A 72 19.73 -1.28 -1.32
N GLY A 73 18.88 -0.29 -1.58
CA GLY A 73 18.32 -0.04 -2.92
C GLY A 73 17.25 -1.04 -3.35
N ILE A 74 16.69 -1.81 -2.41
CA ILE A 74 15.54 -2.71 -2.62
C ILE A 74 14.36 -2.21 -1.81
N VAL A 75 13.14 -2.65 -2.14
CA VAL A 75 11.96 -2.18 -1.39
C VAL A 75 12.07 -2.54 0.10
N HIS A 76 11.88 -1.54 0.95
CA HIS A 76 11.88 -1.67 2.39
C HIS A 76 10.76 -2.61 2.85
N GLY A 77 11.08 -3.57 3.73
CA GLY A 77 10.12 -4.60 4.16
C GLY A 77 8.84 -4.04 4.79
N GLY A 78 8.93 -2.89 5.46
CA GLY A 78 7.77 -2.15 5.96
C GLY A 78 6.79 -1.71 4.87
N MET A 79 7.26 -1.41 3.66
CA MET A 79 6.39 -1.05 2.53
C MET A 79 5.66 -2.28 2.00
N SER A 80 6.35 -3.42 1.90
CA SER A 80 5.72 -4.68 1.53
C SER A 80 4.67 -5.12 2.55
N ALA A 81 4.98 -4.99 3.86
CA ALA A 81 4.02 -5.27 4.93
C ALA A 81 2.79 -4.34 4.85
N THR A 82 3.01 -3.04 4.60
CA THR A 82 1.94 -2.06 4.40
C THR A 82 1.05 -2.41 3.21
N LEU A 83 1.64 -2.85 2.09
CA LEU A 83 0.89 -3.23 0.90
C LEU A 83 0.07 -4.51 1.12
N LEU A 84 0.67 -5.53 1.75
CA LEU A 84 -0.02 -6.77 2.14
C LEU A 84 -1.20 -6.48 3.06
N ASP A 85 -0.98 -5.71 4.14
CA ASP A 85 -2.04 -5.31 5.07
C ASP A 85 -3.14 -4.52 4.37
N THR A 86 -2.77 -3.60 3.47
CA THR A 86 -3.74 -2.83 2.69
C THR A 86 -4.61 -3.73 1.81
N ALA A 87 -4.02 -4.69 1.10
CA ALA A 87 -4.77 -5.62 0.24
C ALA A 87 -5.71 -6.49 1.08
N MET A 88 -5.20 -7.07 2.16
CA MET A 88 -5.97 -7.92 3.06
C MET A 88 -7.09 -7.14 3.76
N GLY A 89 -6.79 -5.95 4.29
CA GLY A 89 -7.74 -5.08 4.97
C GLY A 89 -8.81 -4.51 4.04
N SER A 90 -8.46 -4.24 2.77
CA SER A 90 -9.43 -3.81 1.76
C SER A 90 -10.41 -4.94 1.43
N LEU A 91 -9.93 -6.18 1.27
CA LEU A 91 -10.79 -7.35 1.10
C LEU A 91 -11.66 -7.62 2.34
N ALA A 92 -11.07 -7.57 3.53
CA ALA A 92 -11.77 -7.72 4.80
C ALA A 92 -12.90 -6.69 4.96
N ASN A 93 -12.65 -5.42 4.63
CA ASN A 93 -13.69 -4.38 4.68
C ASN A 93 -14.78 -4.57 3.62
N HIS A 94 -14.45 -5.10 2.45
CA HIS A 94 -15.42 -5.41 1.40
C HIS A 94 -16.36 -6.55 1.79
N LEU A 95 -15.84 -7.57 2.49
CA LEU A 95 -16.59 -8.73 2.96
C LEU A 95 -17.30 -8.50 4.31
N ALA A 96 -17.02 -7.39 4.98
CA ALA A 96 -17.65 -7.07 6.25
C ALA A 96 -19.17 -6.84 6.07
N PRO A 97 -20.02 -7.30 7.00
CA PRO A 97 -21.45 -7.01 6.96
C PRO A 97 -21.75 -5.52 6.91
N GLU A 98 -22.95 -5.17 6.43
CA GLU A 98 -23.41 -3.79 6.44
C GLU A 98 -23.36 -3.18 7.86
N GLY A 99 -22.94 -1.91 7.95
CA GLY A 99 -22.72 -1.24 9.23
C GLY A 99 -21.45 -1.66 9.99
N MET A 100 -20.71 -2.66 9.51
CA MET A 100 -19.45 -3.13 10.10
C MET A 100 -18.24 -2.70 9.26
N GLY A 101 -17.09 -2.60 9.91
CA GLY A 101 -15.77 -2.43 9.31
C GLY A 101 -14.78 -3.44 9.89
N ALA A 102 -13.66 -3.63 9.21
CA ALA A 102 -12.61 -4.56 9.61
C ALA A 102 -11.34 -3.79 9.97
N VAL A 103 -10.74 -4.12 11.13
CA VAL A 103 -9.46 -3.55 11.59
C VAL A 103 -8.44 -4.66 11.80
N THR A 104 -7.18 -4.41 11.42
CA THR A 104 -6.09 -5.37 11.60
C THR A 104 -5.84 -5.61 13.09
N SER A 105 -5.92 -6.88 13.51
CA SER A 105 -5.63 -7.33 14.87
C SER A 105 -4.27 -8.03 14.96
N GLN A 106 -3.91 -8.78 13.92
CA GLN A 106 -2.61 -9.44 13.81
C GLN A 106 -2.15 -9.40 12.36
N LEU A 107 -0.82 -9.30 12.17
CA LEU A 107 -0.18 -9.36 10.87
C LEU A 107 1.10 -10.20 11.01
N ASN A 108 1.23 -11.24 10.19
CA ASN A 108 2.44 -12.02 10.05
C ASN A 108 2.92 -11.90 8.60
N VAL A 109 4.22 -11.66 8.39
CA VAL A 109 4.82 -11.47 7.07
C VAL A 109 6.10 -12.29 6.97
N HIS A 110 6.20 -13.06 5.90
CA HIS A 110 7.40 -13.76 5.47
C HIS A 110 8.02 -13.03 4.28
N PHE A 111 9.25 -12.55 4.44
CA PHE A 111 10.05 -11.98 3.36
C PHE A 111 10.93 -13.07 2.76
N LEU A 112 10.68 -13.41 1.50
CA LEU A 112 11.30 -14.57 0.84
C LEU A 112 12.36 -14.14 -0.18
N LYS A 113 12.10 -13.05 -0.91
CA LYS A 113 13.01 -12.53 -1.94
C LYS A 113 12.97 -10.99 -1.96
N PRO A 114 14.05 -10.32 -2.41
CA PRO A 114 14.03 -8.89 -2.68
C PRO A 114 12.95 -8.55 -3.71
N ILE A 115 12.27 -7.42 -3.51
CA ILE A 115 11.36 -6.85 -4.48
C ILE A 115 12.08 -5.70 -5.19
N THR A 116 12.14 -5.80 -6.51
CA THR A 116 12.74 -4.83 -7.43
C THR A 116 11.83 -4.67 -8.64
N GLY A 117 12.00 -3.58 -9.39
CA GLY A 117 11.23 -3.29 -10.60
C GLY A 117 10.47 -1.97 -10.49
N GLU A 118 9.51 -1.76 -11.38
CA GLU A 118 8.76 -0.50 -11.51
C GLU A 118 7.42 -0.51 -10.76
N GLU A 119 6.89 -1.69 -10.40
CA GLU A 119 5.60 -1.84 -9.73
C GLU A 119 5.66 -3.01 -8.73
N MET A 120 5.01 -2.84 -7.59
CA MET A 120 4.73 -3.91 -6.64
C MET A 120 3.24 -4.20 -6.62
N THR A 121 2.86 -5.47 -6.77
CA THR A 121 1.48 -5.93 -6.73
C THR A 121 1.29 -6.90 -5.57
N ALA A 122 0.38 -6.58 -4.64
CA ALA A 122 -0.11 -7.52 -3.63
C ALA A 122 -1.49 -8.05 -4.03
N THR A 123 -1.68 -9.36 -3.91
CA THR A 123 -2.96 -10.03 -4.16
C THR A 123 -3.41 -10.74 -2.89
N ALA A 124 -4.61 -10.43 -2.42
CA ALA A 124 -5.21 -10.98 -1.22
C ALA A 124 -6.40 -11.91 -1.52
N SER A 125 -6.59 -12.90 -0.65
CA SER A 125 -7.71 -13.85 -0.64
C SER A 125 -8.13 -14.20 0.79
N ILE A 126 -9.43 -14.48 0.99
CA ILE A 126 -9.97 -14.86 2.30
C ILE A 126 -9.61 -16.31 2.63
N LEU A 127 -9.09 -16.56 3.84
CA LEU A 127 -8.84 -17.91 4.37
C LEU A 127 -9.99 -18.38 5.27
N HIS A 128 -10.54 -17.47 6.08
CA HIS A 128 -11.64 -17.77 6.99
C HIS A 128 -12.50 -16.54 7.25
N GLN A 129 -13.83 -16.69 7.19
CA GLN A 129 -14.78 -15.63 7.48
C GLN A 129 -15.69 -16.01 8.66
N GLY A 130 -15.35 -15.50 9.85
CA GLY A 130 -16.10 -15.71 11.08
C GLY A 130 -17.02 -14.55 11.43
N ARG A 131 -17.79 -14.70 12.53
CA ARG A 131 -18.73 -13.67 13.01
C ARG A 131 -18.06 -12.46 13.67
N LYS A 132 -16.89 -12.65 14.28
CA LYS A 132 -16.14 -11.59 14.99
C LYS A 132 -14.80 -11.27 14.32
N THR A 133 -14.23 -12.23 13.61
CA THR A 133 -12.91 -12.13 13.01
C THR A 133 -12.88 -12.74 11.62
N MET A 134 -11.99 -12.22 10.78
CA MET A 134 -11.66 -12.78 9.47
C MET A 134 -10.15 -13.05 9.40
N VAL A 135 -9.76 -14.12 8.72
CA VAL A 135 -8.36 -14.42 8.39
C VAL A 135 -8.20 -14.29 6.89
N VAL A 136 -7.28 -13.45 6.47
CA VAL A 136 -6.99 -13.17 5.06
C VAL A 136 -5.51 -13.47 4.83
N GLU A 137 -5.15 -13.93 3.64
CA GLU A 137 -3.76 -13.99 3.20
C GLU A 137 -3.52 -13.06 2.02
N ALA A 138 -2.27 -12.66 1.83
CA ALA A 138 -1.83 -11.97 0.62
C ALA A 138 -0.41 -12.36 0.23
N SER A 139 -0.09 -12.19 -1.04
CA SER A 139 1.27 -12.36 -1.55
C SER A 139 1.66 -11.24 -2.49
N ILE A 140 2.95 -10.94 -2.52
CA ILE A 140 3.61 -10.08 -3.51
C ILE A 140 4.51 -10.98 -4.35
N LYS A 141 4.42 -10.84 -5.67
CA LYS A 141 5.28 -11.55 -6.61
C LYS A 141 6.34 -10.62 -7.20
N ASN A 142 7.53 -11.16 -7.46
CA ASN A 142 8.56 -10.48 -8.25
C ASN A 142 8.20 -10.51 -9.75
N PRO A 143 8.95 -9.79 -10.62
CA PRO A 143 8.71 -9.80 -12.06
C PRO A 143 8.82 -11.19 -12.72
N SER A 144 9.54 -12.14 -12.10
CA SER A 144 9.65 -13.53 -12.53
C SER A 144 8.44 -14.40 -12.11
N GLY A 145 7.45 -13.82 -11.42
CA GLY A 145 6.23 -14.51 -10.98
C GLY A 145 6.38 -15.30 -9.68
N GLU A 146 7.54 -15.23 -9.03
CA GLU A 146 7.83 -15.93 -7.77
C GLU A 146 7.37 -15.10 -6.57
N ILE A 147 6.92 -15.76 -5.50
CA ILE A 147 6.52 -15.07 -4.28
C ILE A 147 7.75 -14.43 -3.61
N ALA A 148 7.74 -13.10 -3.51
CA ALA A 148 8.77 -12.32 -2.86
C ALA A 148 8.42 -12.02 -1.39
N ALA A 149 7.13 -11.85 -1.09
CA ALA A 149 6.63 -11.77 0.27
C ALA A 149 5.24 -12.42 0.36
N HIS A 150 4.96 -13.05 1.49
CA HIS A 150 3.64 -13.61 1.83
C HIS A 150 3.25 -13.14 3.22
N GLY A 151 1.98 -12.89 3.45
CA GLY A 151 1.49 -12.53 4.75
C GLY A 151 0.11 -13.10 5.04
N THR A 152 -0.15 -13.29 6.33
CA THR A 152 -1.47 -13.60 6.87
C THR A 152 -1.87 -12.52 7.85
N GLY A 153 -3.16 -12.15 7.81
CA GLY A 153 -3.72 -11.10 8.65
C GLY A 153 -5.01 -11.58 9.31
N SER A 154 -5.13 -11.33 10.61
CA SER A 154 -6.40 -11.47 11.33
C SER A 154 -7.03 -10.10 11.48
N PHE A 155 -8.31 -9.98 11.10
CA PHE A 155 -9.08 -8.74 11.15
C PHE A 155 -10.23 -8.88 12.11
N TYR A 156 -10.41 -7.92 13.01
CA TYR A 156 -11.52 -7.86 13.95
C TYR A 156 -12.65 -7.00 13.38
N LEU A 157 -13.89 -7.47 13.48
CA LEU A 157 -15.07 -6.75 13.02
C LEU A 157 -15.57 -5.77 14.08
N ILE A 158 -15.72 -4.51 13.70
CA ILE A 158 -16.21 -3.43 14.55
C ILE A 158 -17.39 -2.71 13.89
N LYS A 159 -18.25 -2.07 14.70
CA LYS A 159 -19.28 -1.17 14.16
C LYS A 159 -18.61 0.06 13.55
N LYS A 160 -19.04 0.47 12.35
CA LYS A 160 -18.64 1.75 11.76
C LYS A 160 -19.18 2.89 12.65
N LYS A 161 -18.35 3.92 12.85
CA LYS A 161 -18.75 5.17 13.51
C LYS A 161 -19.52 6.05 12.53
#